data_AF-A0A9K3E7Z4-F1
#
_entry.id   AF-A0A9K3E7Z4-F1
#
_cell.length_a   1.000
_cell.length_b   1.000
_cell.length_c   1.000
_cell.angle_alpha   90.00
_cell.angle_beta   90.00
_cell.angle_gamma   90.00
#
_symmetry.space_group_name_H-M   'P 1'
#
loop_
_entity.id
_entity.type
_entity.pdbx_description
1 polymer ?
#
loop_
_entity_poly.entity_id
_entity_poly.type
_entity_poly.pdbx_seq_one_letter_code
_entity_poly.pdbx_strand_id
1 'polypeptide(L)'
;MHLCKSQNQSSSMEALRTVPTAAMPLLLKARMFKPISSLSFSHKKSKSLLLNQTQFPKSKLTKFNAISPSDSTQPAAQPEKETETGSFDQDYKFDWFSHWYPLMPVCDLDKRAPCGKKVMGLDVVVWWDKNKNAWKVFDDRCPHRLAPLSEGRIDQWGRLQCVYHGWCFGGSGDCKFIPQAPLDGPAVHSFEKACVAVYPSTVQNDILWFWPSTDSRYKDILTEKKPPYVPELDDPSFSFQIFNRDIPYGCEVLIENLMDPSHVPYAHHGITRTQQPR
;
A
#
# COMPACT_ATOMS: atom_id res chain seq x y z
N MET A 1 -23.31 -2.77 9.41
CA MET A 1 -24.33 -3.41 8.53
C MET A 1 -24.04 -2.91 7.13
N HIS A 2 -23.43 -3.73 6.29
CA HIS A 2 -22.90 -3.31 4.99
C HIS A 2 -23.73 -3.94 3.87
N LEU A 3 -24.80 -3.24 3.47
CA LEU A 3 -25.66 -3.65 2.36
C LEU A 3 -24.85 -3.75 1.05
N CYS A 4 -24.54 -4.99 0.65
CA CYS A 4 -23.94 -5.33 -0.63
C CYS A 4 -24.97 -5.12 -1.75
N LYS A 5 -25.21 -3.85 -2.14
CA LYS A 5 -26.11 -3.51 -3.26
C LYS A 5 -25.47 -3.90 -4.60
N SER A 6 -25.97 -4.97 -5.19
CA SER A 6 -25.75 -5.30 -6.60
C SER A 6 -26.38 -4.23 -7.49
N GLN A 7 -25.59 -3.60 -8.37
CA GLN A 7 -26.15 -2.83 -9.49
C GLN A 7 -26.43 -3.77 -10.66
N ASN A 8 -27.70 -4.09 -10.87
CA ASN A 8 -28.18 -4.71 -12.11
C ASN A 8 -28.32 -3.62 -13.17
N GLN A 9 -27.71 -3.82 -14.34
CA GLN A 9 -28.15 -3.22 -15.60
C GLN A 9 -28.27 -4.31 -16.64
N SER A 10 -29.51 -4.61 -17.02
CA SER A 10 -29.84 -5.42 -18.18
C SER A 10 -29.91 -4.54 -19.41
N SER A 11 -29.23 -4.92 -20.49
CA SER A 11 -29.68 -4.60 -21.85
C SER A 11 -29.44 -5.78 -22.77
N SER A 12 -30.32 -5.94 -23.74
CA SER A 12 -30.57 -7.18 -24.48
C SER A 12 -29.57 -7.45 -25.61
N MET A 13 -29.52 -8.72 -26.01
CA MET A 13 -28.80 -9.19 -27.19
C MET A 13 -29.37 -8.57 -28.47
N GLU A 14 -28.51 -8.35 -29.46
CA GLU A 14 -28.73 -8.95 -30.79
C GLU A 14 -27.39 -9.16 -31.50
N ALA A 15 -27.31 -10.21 -32.32
CA ALA A 15 -26.08 -10.62 -33.01
C ALA A 15 -26.39 -10.93 -34.47
N LEU A 16 -25.64 -10.32 -35.40
CA LEU A 16 -25.62 -10.74 -36.80
C LEU A 16 -24.18 -10.80 -37.31
N ARG A 17 -23.94 -11.83 -38.15
CA ARG A 17 -22.63 -12.20 -38.68
C ARG A 17 -22.46 -11.67 -40.10
N THR A 18 -21.27 -11.17 -40.45
CA THR A 18 -20.67 -11.45 -41.76
C THR A 18 -19.16 -11.19 -41.76
N VAL A 19 -18.44 -11.99 -42.54
CA VAL A 19 -16.99 -11.89 -42.81
C VAL A 19 -16.83 -11.63 -44.30
N PRO A 20 -15.84 -10.81 -44.70
CA PRO A 20 -15.16 -11.08 -45.97
C PRO A 20 -13.63 -11.16 -45.81
N THR A 21 -13.07 -12.25 -46.33
CA THR A 21 -11.64 -12.42 -46.61
C THR A 21 -11.18 -11.53 -47.78
N ALA A 22 -10.03 -10.88 -47.64
CA ALA A 22 -9.27 -10.30 -48.76
C ALA A 22 -7.75 -10.40 -48.47
N ALA A 23 -6.94 -10.50 -49.53
CA ALA A 23 -5.56 -10.97 -49.47
C ALA A 23 -4.49 -9.87 -49.28
N MET A 24 -3.30 -10.32 -48.86
CA MET A 24 -2.06 -9.53 -48.77
C MET A 24 -1.48 -9.16 -50.15
N PRO A 25 -0.73 -8.06 -50.22
CA PRO A 25 0.51 -8.02 -50.99
C PRO A 25 1.76 -7.81 -50.11
N LEU A 26 2.90 -8.20 -50.65
CA LEU A 26 4.18 -8.41 -49.95
C LEU A 26 5.10 -7.18 -49.91
N LEU A 27 6.05 -7.25 -48.97
CA LEU A 27 7.42 -6.71 -49.02
C LEU A 27 7.65 -5.18 -48.93
N LEU A 28 8.16 -4.76 -47.76
CA LEU A 28 9.42 -4.00 -47.71
C LEU A 28 10.28 -4.43 -46.49
N LYS A 29 11.56 -4.67 -46.73
CA LYS A 29 12.64 -4.89 -45.73
C LYS A 29 13.05 -3.53 -45.11
N ALA A 30 13.71 -3.41 -43.96
CA ALA A 30 14.01 -4.28 -42.81
C ALA A 30 14.75 -3.42 -41.75
N ARG A 31 14.79 -3.86 -40.48
CA ARG A 31 15.96 -3.69 -39.59
C ARG A 31 15.82 -4.58 -38.35
N MET A 32 16.75 -5.53 -38.18
CA MET A 32 16.78 -6.41 -37.00
C MET A 32 17.69 -5.84 -35.92
N PHE A 33 17.18 -5.74 -34.70
CA PHE A 33 18.01 -5.62 -33.50
C PHE A 33 18.25 -7.02 -32.92
N LYS A 34 19.51 -7.32 -32.58
CA LYS A 34 19.92 -8.61 -32.01
C LYS A 34 19.56 -8.67 -30.52
N PRO A 35 19.11 -9.82 -29.98
CA PRO A 35 18.95 -9.99 -28.54
C PRO A 35 20.32 -10.12 -27.86
N ILE A 36 20.49 -9.46 -26.72
CA ILE A 36 21.65 -9.66 -25.84
C ILE A 36 21.38 -10.87 -24.93
N SER A 37 22.42 -11.65 -24.68
CA SER A 37 22.42 -12.95 -23.99
C SER A 37 21.80 -12.92 -22.58
N SER A 38 21.01 -13.95 -22.27
CA SER A 38 20.56 -14.25 -20.91
C SER A 38 21.73 -14.70 -20.02
N LEU A 39 21.94 -14.00 -18.91
CA LEU A 39 22.82 -14.46 -17.83
C LEU A 39 22.04 -15.39 -16.90
N SER A 40 22.41 -16.67 -16.88
CA SER A 40 21.82 -17.67 -15.99
C SER A 40 22.37 -17.56 -14.57
N PHE A 41 21.60 -16.99 -13.63
CA PHE A 41 21.93 -17.04 -12.22
C PHE A 41 21.46 -18.34 -11.57
N SER A 42 22.42 -19.17 -11.14
CA SER A 42 22.16 -20.40 -10.41
C SER A 42 21.95 -20.09 -8.91
N HIS A 43 20.74 -20.36 -8.40
CA HIS A 43 20.45 -20.22 -6.97
C HIS A 43 21.15 -21.33 -6.16
N LYS A 44 22.27 -20.99 -5.53
CA LYS A 44 22.81 -21.79 -4.42
C LYS A 44 22.00 -21.50 -3.15
N LYS A 45 21.29 -22.52 -2.63
CA LYS A 45 20.64 -22.46 -1.31
C LYS A 45 21.69 -22.29 -0.23
N SER A 46 21.63 -21.20 0.54
CA SER A 46 22.41 -21.06 1.77
C SER A 46 21.74 -21.84 2.91
N LYS A 47 22.54 -22.41 3.82
CA LYS A 47 22.05 -23.21 4.94
C LYS A 47 21.63 -22.31 6.10
N SER A 48 20.56 -22.69 6.79
CA SER A 48 20.17 -22.08 8.07
C SER A 48 21.31 -22.20 9.08
N LEU A 49 21.71 -21.08 9.67
CA LEU A 49 22.54 -21.01 10.85
C LEU A 49 21.68 -20.48 12.00
N LEU A 50 21.53 -21.30 13.03
CA LEU A 50 20.87 -20.94 14.28
C LEU A 50 21.70 -19.85 14.99
N LEU A 51 21.10 -18.69 15.25
CA LEU A 51 21.72 -17.65 16.05
C LEU A 51 21.11 -17.66 17.46
N ASN A 52 21.92 -18.01 18.46
CA ASN A 52 21.50 -18.03 19.86
C ASN A 52 21.22 -16.61 20.36
N GLN A 53 20.14 -16.48 21.13
CA GLN A 53 19.63 -15.22 21.64
C GLN A 53 20.43 -14.80 22.90
N THR A 54 21.38 -13.89 22.75
CA THR A 54 22.10 -13.30 23.90
C THR A 54 21.23 -12.28 24.62
N GLN A 55 20.89 -12.57 25.88
CA GLN A 55 20.13 -11.66 26.74
C GLN A 55 21.03 -10.53 27.27
N PHE A 56 20.57 -9.28 27.13
CA PHE A 56 21.18 -8.12 27.81
C PHE A 56 20.43 -7.79 29.12
N PRO A 57 21.13 -7.47 30.21
CA PRO A 57 20.49 -7.17 31.50
C PRO A 57 19.87 -5.77 31.55
N LYS A 58 18.72 -5.64 32.22
CA LYS A 58 18.03 -4.35 32.41
C LYS A 58 18.70 -3.49 33.49
N SER A 59 19.30 -2.37 33.11
CA SER A 59 19.79 -1.35 34.05
C SER A 59 18.66 -0.44 34.53
N LYS A 60 18.57 -0.19 35.84
CA LYS A 60 17.60 0.74 36.44
C LYS A 60 18.05 2.19 36.23
N LEU A 61 17.15 3.06 35.77
CA LEU A 61 17.42 4.49 35.63
C LEU A 61 17.05 5.22 36.94
N THR A 62 18.04 5.72 37.67
CA THR A 62 17.84 6.64 38.81
C THR A 62 17.80 8.09 38.34
N LYS A 63 16.75 8.82 38.71
CA LYS A 63 16.59 10.24 38.41
C LYS A 63 17.62 11.07 39.19
N PHE A 64 18.31 11.98 38.51
CA PHE A 64 19.07 13.06 39.14
C PHE A 64 18.42 14.39 38.79
N ASN A 65 18.05 15.17 39.81
CA ASN A 65 17.65 16.56 39.65
C ASN A 65 18.90 17.43 39.82
N ALA A 66 19.17 18.33 38.87
CA ALA A 66 20.16 19.39 39.03
C ALA A 66 19.44 20.70 39.39
N ILE A 67 19.87 21.33 40.48
CA ILE A 67 19.44 22.67 40.90
C ILE A 67 20.60 23.61 40.61
N SER A 68 20.35 24.68 39.85
CA SER A 68 21.31 25.77 39.65
C SER A 68 20.98 26.94 40.59
N PRO A 69 21.98 27.62 41.18
CA PRO A 69 21.74 28.76 42.05
C PRO A 69 21.42 30.04 41.27
N SER A 70 20.55 30.86 41.85
CA SER A 70 20.18 32.20 41.39
C SER A 70 21.06 33.28 42.01
N ASP A 71 21.46 34.30 41.24
CA ASP A 71 22.09 35.52 41.75
C ASP A 71 21.61 36.79 40.99
N SER A 72 21.94 37.98 41.48
CA SER A 72 20.96 39.09 41.57
C SER A 72 21.50 40.51 41.29
N THR A 73 20.75 41.56 40.91
CA THR A 73 19.43 41.78 40.21
C THR A 73 19.29 43.30 39.99
N GLN A 74 19.04 43.81 38.78
CA GLN A 74 18.67 45.24 38.56
C GLN A 74 17.78 45.47 37.30
N PRO A 75 17.02 46.58 37.18
CA PRO A 75 15.56 46.42 37.20
C PRO A 75 14.75 47.03 36.04
N ALA A 76 13.54 46.48 35.89
CA ALA A 76 12.31 47.11 35.41
C ALA A 76 12.29 47.79 34.02
N ALA A 77 12.10 46.97 32.98
CA ALA A 77 11.22 47.33 31.86
C ALA A 77 9.81 46.73 32.09
N GLN A 78 8.78 47.31 31.48
CA GLN A 78 7.38 46.93 31.71
C GLN A 78 7.09 45.52 31.17
N PRO A 79 6.13 44.76 31.76
CA PRO A 79 5.71 43.49 31.21
C PRO A 79 4.94 43.73 29.91
N GLU A 80 5.64 43.61 28.78
CA GLU A 80 4.97 43.38 27.50
C GLU A 80 4.16 42.09 27.60
N LYS A 81 2.92 42.15 27.14
CA LYS A 81 1.95 41.07 27.31
C LYS A 81 2.23 39.96 26.31
N GLU A 82 3.25 39.15 26.60
CA GLU A 82 3.54 37.89 25.90
C GLU A 82 2.23 37.11 25.80
N THR A 83 1.68 37.05 24.58
CA THR A 83 0.39 36.40 24.32
C THR A 83 0.62 34.91 24.11
N GLU A 84 1.25 34.26 25.09
CA GLU A 84 1.33 32.80 25.21
C GLU A 84 -0.01 32.22 25.68
N THR A 85 -1.04 32.36 24.83
CA THR A 85 -2.25 31.54 24.90
C THR A 85 -2.71 31.15 23.50
N GLY A 86 -1.78 30.61 22.71
CA GLY A 86 -2.16 29.58 21.76
C GLY A 86 -2.63 28.37 22.56
N SER A 87 -3.95 28.24 22.76
CA SER A 87 -4.52 27.10 23.44
C SER A 87 -4.19 25.84 22.64
N PHE A 88 -3.25 25.03 23.14
CA PHE A 88 -3.07 23.66 22.67
C PHE A 88 -4.37 22.92 22.96
N ASP A 89 -5.16 22.72 21.90
CA ASP A 89 -6.46 22.09 21.95
C ASP A 89 -6.29 20.64 22.43
N GLN A 90 -6.64 20.38 23.69
CA GLN A 90 -6.31 19.13 24.39
C GLN A 90 -7.03 17.91 23.82
N ASP A 91 -7.98 18.11 22.90
CA ASP A 91 -8.78 17.06 22.27
C ASP A 91 -8.39 16.73 20.81
N TYR A 92 -7.33 17.33 20.23
CA TYR A 92 -6.89 16.97 18.86
C TYR A 92 -6.21 15.59 18.78
N LYS A 93 -7.01 14.53 18.86
CA LYS A 93 -6.56 13.15 18.65
C LYS A 93 -6.49 12.84 17.15
N PHE A 94 -5.27 12.73 16.62
CA PHE A 94 -5.06 12.32 15.23
C PHE A 94 -5.64 10.92 14.95
N ASP A 95 -6.55 10.83 13.98
CA ASP A 95 -7.10 9.56 13.51
C ASP A 95 -6.25 8.96 12.38
N TRP A 96 -5.38 8.04 12.78
CA TRP A 96 -4.55 7.23 11.88
C TRP A 96 -5.36 6.46 10.84
N PHE A 97 -6.66 6.21 11.05
CA PHE A 97 -7.49 5.46 10.11
C PHE A 97 -8.30 6.35 9.13
N SER A 98 -8.16 7.68 9.22
CA SER A 98 -8.82 8.68 8.36
C SER A 98 -7.89 9.40 7.37
N HIS A 99 -6.89 8.68 6.85
CA HIS A 99 -5.85 9.23 5.97
C HIS A 99 -5.49 8.27 4.82
N TRP A 100 -4.99 8.82 3.71
CA TRP A 100 -4.43 8.03 2.62
C TRP A 100 -2.99 7.65 2.94
N TYR A 101 -2.66 6.37 2.77
CA TYR A 101 -1.31 5.85 2.94
C TYR A 101 -0.79 5.24 1.64
N PRO A 102 0.50 5.43 1.29
CA PRO A 102 1.12 4.74 0.18
C PRO A 102 1.29 3.27 0.57
N LEU A 103 0.82 2.35 -0.28
CA LEU A 103 0.86 0.91 -0.01
C LEU A 103 2.03 0.24 -0.73
N MET A 104 2.15 0.47 -2.05
CA MET A 104 3.20 -0.10 -2.90
C MET A 104 3.42 0.79 -4.14
N PRO A 105 4.66 0.92 -4.65
CA PRO A 105 4.92 1.34 -6.03
C PRO A 105 4.23 0.39 -7.01
N VAL A 106 3.60 0.92 -8.08
CA VAL A 106 2.89 0.08 -9.07
C VAL A 106 3.85 -0.80 -9.87
N CYS A 107 5.10 -0.37 -10.06
CA CYS A 107 6.16 -1.16 -10.69
C CYS A 107 6.54 -2.45 -9.94
N ASP A 108 6.30 -2.48 -8.62
CA ASP A 108 6.64 -3.61 -7.74
C ASP A 108 5.51 -4.65 -7.66
N LEU A 109 4.41 -4.46 -8.39
CA LEU A 109 3.22 -5.30 -8.35
C LEU A 109 3.05 -6.15 -9.63
N ASP A 110 2.91 -7.47 -9.48
CA ASP A 110 2.62 -8.38 -10.58
C ASP A 110 1.10 -8.57 -10.79
N LYS A 111 0.57 -8.17 -11.94
CA LYS A 111 -0.86 -8.32 -12.29
C LYS A 111 -1.35 -9.79 -12.37
N ARG A 112 -0.45 -10.76 -12.25
CA ARG A 112 -0.74 -12.21 -12.31
C ARG A 112 -0.92 -12.84 -10.93
N ALA A 113 -0.43 -12.21 -9.87
CA ALA A 113 -0.41 -12.78 -8.52
C ALA A 113 -0.91 -11.76 -7.47
N PRO A 114 -1.65 -12.20 -6.44
CA PRO A 114 -1.91 -11.36 -5.28
C PRO A 114 -0.61 -11.13 -4.47
N CYS A 115 -0.54 -10.01 -3.76
CA CYS A 115 0.63 -9.58 -2.97
C CYS A 115 0.17 -9.16 -1.57
N GLY A 116 0.62 -9.87 -0.54
CA GLY A 116 0.32 -9.56 0.86
C GLY A 116 1.21 -8.44 1.41
N LYS A 117 0.61 -7.52 2.17
CA LYS A 117 1.30 -6.42 2.86
C LYS A 117 0.71 -6.23 4.25
N LYS A 118 1.54 -5.79 5.20
CA LYS A 118 1.10 -5.37 6.54
C LYS A 118 1.36 -3.87 6.71
N VAL A 119 0.33 -3.09 6.99
CA VAL A 119 0.44 -1.64 7.21
C VAL A 119 -0.36 -1.24 8.44
N MET A 120 0.26 -0.54 9.39
CA MET A 120 -0.36 -0.17 10.69
C MET A 120 -1.02 -1.36 11.42
N GLY A 121 -0.44 -2.56 11.29
CA GLY A 121 -0.96 -3.80 11.86
C GLY A 121 -2.08 -4.48 11.05
N LEU A 122 -2.65 -3.82 10.04
CA LEU A 122 -3.63 -4.40 9.12
C LEU A 122 -2.94 -5.34 8.12
N ASP A 123 -3.44 -6.56 7.98
CA ASP A 123 -3.03 -7.50 6.93
C ASP A 123 -3.89 -7.26 5.69
N VAL A 124 -3.28 -6.83 4.58
CA VAL A 124 -4.00 -6.50 3.34
C VAL A 124 -3.43 -7.24 2.14
N VAL A 125 -4.29 -7.62 1.20
CA VAL A 125 -3.90 -8.19 -0.08
C VAL A 125 -4.14 -7.20 -1.22
N VAL A 126 -3.06 -6.90 -1.93
CA VAL A 126 -3.09 -6.18 -3.21
C VAL A 126 -3.29 -7.19 -4.34
N TRP A 127 -4.24 -6.97 -5.22
CA TRP A 127 -4.47 -7.84 -6.38
C TRP A 127 -5.05 -7.10 -7.58
N TRP A 128 -4.90 -7.68 -8.77
CA TRP A 128 -5.37 -7.10 -10.03
C TRP A 128 -6.70 -7.70 -10.47
N ASP A 129 -7.78 -6.91 -10.40
CA ASP A 129 -9.08 -7.31 -10.95
C ASP A 129 -9.08 -7.11 -12.46
N LYS A 130 -8.92 -8.22 -13.21
CA LYS A 130 -8.94 -8.19 -14.68
C LYS A 130 -10.29 -7.75 -15.24
N ASN A 131 -11.40 -7.95 -14.51
CA ASN A 131 -12.75 -7.57 -14.95
C ASN A 131 -13.01 -6.06 -14.77
N LYS A 132 -12.21 -5.37 -13.95
CA LYS A 132 -12.26 -3.93 -13.73
C LYS A 132 -11.02 -3.18 -14.22
N ASN A 133 -10.02 -3.90 -14.74
CA ASN A 133 -8.73 -3.37 -15.19
C ASN A 133 -8.07 -2.46 -14.13
N ALA A 134 -8.14 -2.87 -12.85
CA ALA A 134 -7.78 -2.03 -11.71
C ALA A 134 -7.15 -2.84 -10.57
N TRP A 135 -6.24 -2.20 -9.84
CA TRP A 135 -5.77 -2.71 -8.54
C TRP A 135 -6.87 -2.65 -7.49
N LYS A 136 -6.86 -3.61 -6.57
CA LYS A 136 -7.78 -3.72 -5.44
C LYS A 136 -7.00 -4.09 -4.17
N VAL A 137 -7.47 -3.59 -3.04
CA VAL A 137 -6.88 -3.81 -1.71
C VAL A 137 -7.98 -4.36 -0.80
N PHE A 138 -7.83 -5.61 -0.37
CA PHE A 138 -8.77 -6.30 0.54
C PHE A 138 -8.10 -6.62 1.88
N ASP A 139 -8.91 -6.91 2.91
CA ASP A 139 -8.41 -7.63 4.10
C ASP A 139 -7.84 -8.99 3.66
N ASP A 140 -6.65 -9.35 4.15
CA ASP A 140 -5.95 -10.57 3.71
C ASP A 140 -6.47 -11.83 4.41
N ARG A 141 -7.79 -11.98 4.47
CA ARG A 141 -8.47 -13.04 5.23
C ARG A 141 -9.71 -13.50 4.48
N CYS A 142 -9.70 -14.76 4.06
CA CYS A 142 -10.86 -15.36 3.41
C CYS A 142 -12.01 -15.52 4.43
N PRO A 143 -13.22 -14.96 4.21
CA PRO A 143 -14.33 -15.00 5.19
C PRO A 143 -14.82 -16.41 5.52
N HIS A 144 -14.48 -17.42 4.71
CA HIS A 144 -14.82 -18.82 4.98
C HIS A 144 -14.05 -19.40 6.18
N ARG A 145 -12.70 -19.33 6.17
CA ARG A 145 -11.81 -19.98 7.16
C ARG A 145 -10.53 -19.20 7.45
N LEU A 146 -10.53 -17.89 7.22
CA LEU A 146 -9.44 -16.94 7.53
C LEU A 146 -8.08 -17.23 6.86
N ALA A 147 -8.02 -18.14 5.88
CA ALA A 147 -6.83 -18.34 5.08
C ALA A 147 -6.43 -17.05 4.35
N PRO A 148 -5.14 -16.72 4.26
CA PRO A 148 -4.66 -15.56 3.54
C PRO A 148 -5.06 -15.64 2.06
N LEU A 149 -5.56 -14.52 1.55
CA LEU A 149 -5.93 -14.36 0.15
C LEU A 149 -4.69 -14.03 -0.72
N SER A 150 -3.62 -13.51 -0.10
CA SER A 150 -2.30 -13.28 -0.68
C SER A 150 -1.57 -14.57 -1.07
N GLU A 151 -1.87 -15.71 -0.42
CA GLU A 151 -1.42 -17.04 -0.86
C GLU A 151 -2.29 -17.62 -2.00
N GLY A 152 -3.35 -16.90 -2.39
CA GLY A 152 -4.26 -17.25 -3.46
C GLY A 152 -3.69 -17.03 -4.87
N ARG A 153 -4.60 -16.87 -5.84
CA ARG A 153 -4.25 -16.70 -7.26
C ARG A 153 -5.33 -15.92 -7.99
N ILE A 154 -5.00 -15.36 -9.15
CA ILE A 154 -6.01 -14.82 -10.07
C ILE A 154 -6.52 -15.97 -10.94
N ASP A 155 -7.81 -16.28 -10.85
CA ASP A 155 -8.41 -17.37 -11.63
C ASP A 155 -8.54 -17.04 -13.13
N GLN A 156 -8.96 -18.03 -13.93
CA GLN A 156 -9.15 -17.89 -15.38
C GLN A 156 -10.27 -16.90 -15.75
N TRP A 157 -11.15 -16.55 -14.80
CA TRP A 157 -12.19 -15.54 -14.94
C TRP A 157 -11.77 -14.18 -14.36
N GLY A 158 -10.49 -14.01 -13.99
CA GLY A 158 -9.95 -12.74 -13.53
C GLY A 158 -10.32 -12.33 -12.11
N ARG A 159 -10.74 -13.27 -11.27
CA ARG A 159 -11.17 -13.06 -9.88
C ARG A 159 -10.08 -13.48 -8.91
N LEU A 160 -10.08 -12.92 -7.70
CA LEU A 160 -9.20 -13.38 -6.62
C LEU A 160 -9.72 -14.71 -6.07
N GLN A 161 -8.96 -15.79 -6.22
CA GLN A 161 -9.31 -17.12 -5.73
C GLN A 161 -8.48 -17.48 -4.50
N CYS A 162 -9.17 -17.76 -3.39
CA CYS A 162 -8.58 -18.24 -2.15
C CYS A 162 -7.87 -19.60 -2.34
N VAL A 163 -6.66 -19.73 -1.79
CA VAL A 163 -5.83 -20.94 -1.89
C VAL A 163 -6.51 -22.18 -1.31
N TYR A 164 -7.24 -22.02 -0.20
CA TYR A 164 -7.67 -23.14 0.64
C TYR A 164 -8.84 -23.93 0.04
N HIS A 165 -9.96 -23.25 -0.24
CA HIS A 165 -11.19 -23.88 -0.75
C HIS A 165 -11.62 -23.38 -2.14
N GLY A 166 -10.82 -22.53 -2.78
CA GLY A 166 -11.10 -22.04 -4.13
C GLY A 166 -12.27 -21.05 -4.25
N TRP A 167 -12.75 -20.48 -3.15
CA TRP A 167 -13.74 -19.38 -3.16
C TRP A 167 -13.18 -18.20 -3.96
N CYS A 168 -13.97 -17.63 -4.88
CA CYS A 168 -13.56 -16.54 -5.76
C CYS A 168 -14.32 -15.24 -5.47
N PHE A 169 -13.59 -14.12 -5.46
CA PHE A 169 -14.11 -12.80 -5.12
C PHE A 169 -13.91 -11.80 -6.27
N GLY A 170 -14.93 -10.99 -6.56
CA GLY A 170 -14.81 -9.86 -7.50
C GLY A 170 -14.22 -8.62 -6.82
N GLY A 171 -13.79 -7.60 -7.58
CA GLY A 171 -13.18 -6.37 -7.05
C GLY A 171 -14.03 -5.49 -6.13
N SER A 172 -15.28 -5.87 -5.86
CA SER A 172 -16.16 -5.28 -4.85
C SER A 172 -16.20 -6.09 -3.54
N GLY A 173 -15.33 -7.11 -3.40
CA GLY A 173 -15.27 -8.01 -2.25
C GLY A 173 -16.30 -9.13 -2.27
N ASP A 174 -17.28 -9.06 -3.18
CA ASP A 174 -18.40 -9.99 -3.23
C ASP A 174 -17.99 -11.38 -3.75
N CYS A 175 -18.47 -12.43 -3.07
CA CYS A 175 -18.14 -13.80 -3.44
C CYS A 175 -18.93 -14.21 -4.70
N LYS A 176 -18.19 -14.40 -5.79
CA LYS A 176 -18.72 -14.74 -7.12
C LYS A 176 -18.92 -16.23 -7.33
N PHE A 177 -18.17 -17.08 -6.61
CA PHE A 177 -18.17 -18.52 -6.82
C PHE A 177 -17.62 -19.27 -5.61
N ILE A 178 -18.32 -20.35 -5.23
CA ILE A 178 -17.87 -21.35 -4.25
C ILE A 178 -17.87 -22.69 -4.99
N PRO A 179 -16.71 -23.36 -5.17
CA PRO A 179 -16.65 -24.61 -5.93
C PRO A 179 -17.48 -25.75 -5.33
N GLN A 180 -17.80 -25.68 -4.03
CA GLN A 180 -18.55 -26.69 -3.28
C GLN A 180 -20.04 -26.36 -3.13
N ALA A 181 -20.52 -25.24 -3.67
CA ALA A 181 -21.93 -24.86 -3.59
C ALA A 181 -22.75 -25.58 -4.68
N PRO A 182 -23.97 -26.06 -4.37
CA PRO A 182 -24.84 -26.66 -5.36
C PRO A 182 -25.28 -25.62 -6.41
N LEU A 183 -25.43 -26.04 -7.67
CA LEU A 183 -25.76 -25.16 -8.81
C LEU A 183 -27.18 -24.57 -8.72
N ASP A 184 -28.08 -25.31 -8.07
CA ASP A 184 -29.47 -24.97 -7.75
C ASP A 184 -29.61 -24.27 -6.38
N GLY A 185 -28.50 -23.98 -5.70
CA GLY A 185 -28.48 -23.25 -4.44
C GLY A 185 -28.76 -21.74 -4.58
N PRO A 186 -29.05 -21.04 -3.47
CA PRO A 186 -29.19 -19.59 -3.45
C PRO A 186 -27.89 -18.91 -3.90
N ALA A 187 -28.02 -17.82 -4.66
CA ALA A 187 -26.88 -17.12 -5.25
C ALA A 187 -25.89 -16.65 -4.17
N VAL A 188 -24.63 -17.12 -4.27
CA VAL A 188 -23.58 -16.93 -3.25
C VAL A 188 -23.38 -15.47 -2.82
N HIS A 189 -23.45 -14.53 -3.76
CA HIS A 189 -23.26 -13.10 -3.51
C HIS A 189 -24.36 -12.44 -2.67
N SER A 190 -25.46 -13.14 -2.37
CA SER A 190 -26.52 -12.64 -1.48
C SER A 190 -26.15 -12.72 0.02
N PHE A 191 -25.14 -13.49 0.38
CA PHE A 191 -24.71 -13.66 1.77
C PHE A 191 -23.63 -12.63 2.14
N GLU A 192 -23.99 -11.60 2.90
CA GLU A 192 -23.08 -10.53 3.36
C GLU A 192 -21.84 -11.11 4.08
N LYS A 193 -21.99 -12.21 4.82
CA LYS A 193 -20.90 -12.93 5.51
C LYS A 193 -19.94 -13.69 4.56
N ALA A 194 -20.27 -13.82 3.28
CA ALA A 194 -19.38 -14.40 2.27
C ALA A 194 -18.50 -13.34 1.60
N CYS A 195 -18.76 -12.04 1.80
CA CYS A 195 -17.97 -10.96 1.21
C CYS A 195 -16.67 -10.71 1.99
N VAL A 196 -15.60 -10.37 1.26
CA VAL A 196 -14.33 -9.89 1.82
C VAL A 196 -14.44 -8.38 2.06
N ALA A 197 -13.82 -7.89 3.14
CA ALA A 197 -13.76 -6.45 3.40
C ALA A 197 -12.81 -5.75 2.39
N VAL A 198 -13.25 -4.62 1.85
CA VAL A 198 -12.54 -3.87 0.80
C VAL A 198 -12.10 -2.52 1.32
N TYR A 199 -10.83 -2.19 1.12
CA TYR A 199 -10.30 -0.87 1.41
C TYR A 199 -10.44 0.05 0.18
N PRO A 200 -10.91 1.30 0.34
CA PRO A 200 -10.84 2.31 -0.72
C PRO A 200 -9.38 2.45 -1.18
N SER A 201 -9.15 2.38 -2.50
CA SER A 201 -7.81 2.35 -3.08
C SER A 201 -7.79 3.03 -4.45
N THR A 202 -6.68 3.71 -4.76
CA THR A 202 -6.46 4.39 -6.04
C THR A 202 -4.99 4.32 -6.43
N VAL A 203 -4.70 4.42 -7.73
CA VAL A 203 -3.35 4.73 -8.21
C VAL A 203 -3.26 6.24 -8.42
N GLN A 204 -2.15 6.84 -7.99
CA GLN A 204 -1.81 8.24 -8.23
C GLN A 204 -0.29 8.40 -8.18
N ASN A 205 0.31 9.09 -9.15
CA ASN A 205 1.77 9.26 -9.30
C ASN A 205 2.55 7.94 -9.15
N ASP A 206 2.16 6.91 -9.92
CA ASP A 206 2.69 5.52 -9.89
C ASP A 206 2.74 4.80 -8.52
N ILE A 207 2.04 5.33 -7.52
CA ILE A 207 1.84 4.71 -6.20
C ILE A 207 0.42 4.15 -6.12
N LEU A 208 0.28 2.91 -5.63
CA LEU A 208 -0.99 2.40 -5.12
C LEU A 208 -1.21 2.94 -3.71
N TRP A 209 -2.24 3.77 -3.55
CA TRP A 209 -2.69 4.30 -2.27
C TRP A 209 -3.88 3.51 -1.75
N PHE A 210 -3.99 3.40 -0.42
CA PHE A 210 -5.19 2.86 0.24
C PHE A 210 -5.62 3.73 1.42
N TRP A 211 -6.91 3.68 1.72
CA TRP A 211 -7.51 4.23 2.92
C TRP A 211 -7.72 3.07 3.91
N PRO A 212 -7.16 3.12 5.13
CA PRO A 212 -7.04 1.99 6.06
C PRO A 212 -8.32 1.69 6.85
N SER A 213 -9.49 1.96 6.26
CA SER A 213 -10.80 1.67 6.88
C SER A 213 -11.77 1.12 5.83
N THR A 214 -12.49 0.05 6.20
CA THR A 214 -13.50 -0.59 5.36
C THR A 214 -14.92 -0.16 5.73
N ASP A 215 -15.08 0.88 6.56
CA ASP A 215 -16.40 1.45 6.85
C ASP A 215 -17.03 1.99 5.55
N SER A 216 -18.28 1.61 5.31
CA SER A 216 -19.13 2.12 4.23
C SER A 216 -19.13 3.65 4.08
N ARG A 217 -18.92 4.41 5.15
CA ARG A 217 -18.82 5.88 5.08
C ARG A 217 -17.65 6.37 4.22
N TYR A 218 -16.59 5.57 4.08
CA TYR A 218 -15.42 5.91 3.27
C TYR A 218 -15.45 5.29 1.87
N LYS A 219 -16.55 4.64 1.46
CA LYS A 219 -16.63 3.97 0.15
C LYS A 219 -16.29 4.92 -1.01
N ASP A 220 -16.74 6.17 -0.91
CA ASP A 220 -16.61 7.20 -1.93
C ASP A 220 -15.57 8.28 -1.55
N ILE A 221 -14.72 8.01 -0.55
CA ILE A 221 -13.75 8.95 0.05
C ILE A 221 -12.81 9.63 -0.95
N LEU A 222 -12.51 8.96 -2.07
CA LEU A 222 -11.69 9.50 -3.16
C LEU A 222 -12.30 10.78 -3.81
N THR A 223 -13.62 10.96 -3.68
CA THR A 223 -14.34 12.15 -4.15
C THR A 223 -14.16 13.33 -3.19
N GLU A 224 -14.09 13.05 -1.89
CA GLU A 224 -13.99 14.06 -0.82
C GLU A 224 -12.53 14.47 -0.53
N LYS A 225 -11.63 13.49 -0.47
CA LYS A 225 -10.22 13.66 -0.13
C LYS A 225 -9.41 12.73 -1.03
N LYS A 226 -8.51 13.30 -1.84
CA LYS A 226 -7.56 12.54 -2.66
C LYS A 226 -6.25 12.30 -1.89
N PRO A 227 -5.40 11.34 -2.30
CA PRO A 227 -4.03 11.26 -1.80
C PRO A 227 -3.24 12.54 -2.16
N PRO A 228 -2.12 12.82 -1.47
CA PRO A 228 -1.18 13.87 -1.85
C PRO A 228 -0.74 13.73 -3.32
N TYR A 229 -0.79 14.82 -4.07
CA TYR A 229 -0.46 14.86 -5.50
C TYR A 229 0.80 15.69 -5.72
N VAL A 230 1.73 15.17 -6.53
CA VAL A 230 2.99 15.83 -6.90
C VAL A 230 3.02 15.96 -8.42
N PRO A 231 2.76 17.16 -8.99
CA PRO A 231 2.69 17.35 -10.45
C PRO A 231 3.92 16.87 -11.22
N GLU A 232 5.11 17.03 -10.63
CA GLU A 232 6.41 16.68 -11.21
C GLU A 232 6.60 15.17 -11.42
N LEU A 233 5.78 14.32 -10.80
CA LEU A 233 5.80 12.87 -11.03
C LEU A 233 5.00 12.45 -12.28
N ASP A 234 4.09 13.30 -12.76
CA ASP A 234 3.32 13.05 -13.99
C ASP A 234 3.86 13.87 -15.19
N ASP A 235 4.83 14.76 -14.97
CA ASP A 235 5.46 15.59 -16.01
C ASP A 235 6.62 14.84 -16.71
N PRO A 236 6.54 14.56 -18.03
CA PRO A 236 7.55 13.81 -18.76
C PRO A 236 8.88 14.55 -18.97
N SER A 237 8.98 15.82 -18.57
CA SER A 237 10.26 16.55 -18.53
C SER A 237 11.11 16.23 -17.28
N PHE A 238 10.50 15.62 -16.27
CA PHE A 238 11.18 15.14 -15.07
C PHE A 238 11.54 13.65 -15.18
N SER A 239 12.49 13.22 -14.35
CA SER A 239 12.78 11.80 -14.14
C SER A 239 12.84 11.53 -12.64
N PHE A 240 12.15 10.50 -12.18
CA PHE A 240 12.12 10.09 -10.79
C PHE A 240 12.54 8.62 -10.63
N GLN A 241 12.84 8.24 -9.39
CA GLN A 241 13.02 6.85 -8.99
C GLN A 241 12.07 6.57 -7.84
N ILE A 242 11.32 5.48 -7.96
CA ILE A 242 10.42 4.97 -6.91
C ILE A 242 10.86 3.56 -6.55
N PHE A 243 10.92 3.26 -5.25
CA PHE A 243 11.30 1.94 -4.74
C PHE A 243 10.69 1.72 -3.35
N ASN A 244 10.48 0.46 -2.98
CA ASN A 244 10.12 0.08 -1.62
C ASN A 244 11.27 -0.64 -0.88
N ARG A 245 11.38 -0.40 0.42
CA ARG A 245 12.35 -1.03 1.34
C ARG A 245 11.72 -1.22 2.71
N ASP A 246 11.68 -2.47 3.16
CA ASP A 246 11.37 -2.81 4.55
C ASP A 246 12.64 -2.57 5.40
N ILE A 247 12.51 -1.83 6.49
CA ILE A 247 13.62 -1.50 7.42
C ILE A 247 13.13 -1.73 8.86
N PRO A 248 13.90 -2.39 9.74
CA PRO A 248 13.39 -2.87 11.04
C PRO A 248 13.38 -1.78 12.15
N TYR A 249 12.76 -0.64 11.88
CA TYR A 249 12.49 0.42 12.87
C TYR A 249 11.15 1.12 12.58
N GLY A 250 10.65 1.89 13.55
CA GLY A 250 9.40 2.65 13.43
C GLY A 250 9.49 3.82 12.45
N CYS A 251 8.36 4.25 11.89
CA CYS A 251 8.32 5.36 10.94
C CYS A 251 8.70 6.70 11.58
N GLU A 252 8.45 6.85 12.89
CA GLU A 252 8.86 7.99 13.71
C GLU A 252 10.38 8.20 13.69
N VAL A 253 11.17 7.11 13.77
CA VAL A 253 12.65 7.16 13.72
C VAL A 253 13.14 7.57 12.32
N LEU A 254 12.43 7.14 11.26
CA LEU A 254 12.74 7.55 9.90
C LEU A 254 12.46 9.04 9.66
N ILE A 255 11.35 9.55 10.22
CA ILE A 255 10.98 10.97 10.12
C ILE A 255 11.98 11.82 10.93
N GLU A 256 12.36 11.40 12.14
CA GLU A 256 13.39 12.07 12.93
C GLU A 256 14.73 12.14 12.17
N ASN A 257 15.18 11.02 11.60
CA ASN A 257 16.40 10.99 10.78
C ASN A 257 16.32 11.89 9.54
N LEU A 258 15.17 11.97 8.86
CA LEU A 258 14.99 12.83 7.70
C LEU A 258 15.00 14.32 8.07
N MET A 259 14.53 14.68 9.27
CA MET A 259 14.41 16.07 9.73
C MET A 259 15.66 16.61 10.44
N ASP A 260 16.54 15.76 10.98
CA ASP A 260 17.81 16.19 11.59
C ASP A 260 18.89 16.51 10.53
N PRO A 261 19.32 17.77 10.36
CA PRO A 261 20.46 18.08 9.48
C PRO A 261 21.81 17.67 10.09
N SER A 262 21.89 17.40 11.40
CA SER A 262 23.15 17.16 12.12
C SER A 262 23.83 15.86 11.70
N HIS A 263 23.06 14.82 11.35
CA HIS A 263 23.62 13.58 10.81
C HIS A 263 24.33 13.76 9.45
N VAL A 264 24.03 14.82 8.71
CA VAL A 264 24.36 14.93 7.28
C VAL A 264 25.87 14.91 6.97
N PRO A 265 26.73 15.70 7.64
CA PRO A 265 28.18 15.70 7.38
C PRO A 265 28.89 14.38 7.74
N TYR A 266 28.28 13.57 8.60
CA TYR A 266 28.87 12.33 9.14
C TYR A 266 28.35 11.08 8.41
N ALA A 267 27.03 10.88 8.38
CA ALA A 267 26.42 9.69 7.80
C ALA A 267 26.50 9.64 6.27
N HIS A 268 26.52 10.80 5.61
CA HIS A 268 26.63 10.92 4.15
C HIS A 268 28.03 11.39 3.69
N HIS A 269 29.05 11.21 4.54
CA HIS A 269 30.44 11.55 4.24
C HIS A 269 30.93 10.82 2.98
N GLY A 270 31.47 11.56 2.01
CA GLY A 270 31.92 11.01 0.72
C GLY A 270 30.80 10.59 -0.24
N ILE A 271 29.53 10.64 0.19
CA ILE A 271 28.35 10.35 -0.64
C ILE A 271 27.73 11.66 -1.14
N THR A 272 27.57 12.64 -0.24
CA THR A 272 27.02 13.97 -0.56
C THR A 272 28.14 15.02 -0.66
N ARG A 273 27.92 16.07 -1.47
CA ARG A 273 28.83 17.24 -1.52
C ARG A 273 28.54 18.20 -0.37
N THR A 274 28.80 17.75 0.84
CA THR A 274 28.63 18.51 2.08
C THR A 274 29.98 19.04 2.58
N GLN A 275 29.98 20.07 3.43
CA GLN A 275 31.23 20.51 4.07
C GLN A 275 31.74 19.38 4.97
N GLN A 276 33.05 19.11 4.90
CA GLN A 276 33.71 18.17 5.79
C GLN A 276 33.50 18.61 7.25
N PRO A 277 33.13 17.71 8.18
CA PRO A 277 33.16 18.02 9.60
C PRO A 277 34.57 18.43 10.02
N ARG A 278 34.67 19.40 10.95
CA ARG A 278 35.94 19.90 11.50
C ARG A 278 36.48 19.00 12.61
#